data_AF-A0A5Q4SBE0-F1
#
_entry.id   AF-A0A5Q4SBE0-F1
#
_cell.length_a   1.000
_cell.length_b   1.000
_cell.length_c   1.000
_cell.angle_alpha   90.00
_cell.angle_beta   90.00
_cell.angle_gamma   90.00
#
_symmetry.space_group_name_H-M   'P 1'
#
loop_
_entity.id
_entity.type
_entity.pdbx_description
1 polymer ?
#
loop_
_entity_poly.entity_id
_entity_poly.type
_entity_poly.pdbx_seq_one_letter_code
_entity_poly.pdbx_strand_id
1 'polypeptide(L)'
;MPAYPASHHQTEPHTPTDAPELNRTVWDRASARLLAKMLGEFAYEEVIEPLPRTGDGAGPSGDYAVRLDDGATLVFRARRGVYGGWRVDPATIREVTGEGLGDRAEDGAPFRDPLRFLARGRGLLGLDGATLAHLIRELTATLAADAR
;
A
#
# COMPACT_ATOMS: atom_id res chain seq x y z
N MET A 1 48.86 -29.26 -23.83
CA MET A 1 47.52 -28.63 -23.81
C MET A 1 46.87 -28.97 -22.47
N PRO A 2 46.71 -28.03 -21.53
CA PRO A 2 45.97 -28.33 -20.31
C PRO A 2 44.48 -28.34 -20.62
N ALA A 3 43.81 -29.45 -20.32
CA ALA A 3 42.35 -29.58 -20.42
C ALA A 3 41.73 -28.91 -19.18
N TYR A 4 40.87 -27.91 -19.42
CA TYR A 4 40.11 -27.24 -18.37
C TYR A 4 38.76 -27.97 -18.21
N PRO A 5 38.43 -28.55 -17.05
CA PRO A 5 37.07 -29.03 -16.82
C PRO A 5 36.20 -27.82 -16.44
N ALA A 6 35.46 -27.29 -17.41
CA ALA A 6 34.32 -26.42 -17.12
C ALA A 6 33.19 -27.30 -16.58
N SER A 7 33.20 -27.57 -15.27
CA SER A 7 32.03 -28.11 -14.59
C SER A 7 30.97 -27.03 -14.55
N HIS A 8 30.07 -27.01 -15.53
CA HIS A 8 28.82 -26.29 -15.42
C HIS A 8 28.02 -26.94 -14.31
N HIS A 9 27.97 -26.30 -13.14
CA HIS A 9 26.96 -26.61 -12.13
C HIS A 9 25.61 -26.39 -12.82
N GLN A 10 24.94 -27.48 -13.19
CA GLN A 10 23.59 -27.40 -13.76
C GLN A 10 22.70 -26.81 -12.68
N THR A 11 22.31 -25.55 -12.85
CA THR A 11 21.25 -24.94 -12.05
C THR A 11 19.99 -25.78 -12.29
N GLU A 12 19.46 -26.37 -11.22
CA GLU A 12 18.24 -27.16 -11.30
C GLU A 12 17.12 -26.31 -11.92
N PRO A 13 16.30 -26.89 -12.83
CA PRO A 13 15.24 -26.15 -13.49
C PRO A 13 14.23 -25.66 -12.44
N HIS A 14 14.29 -24.37 -12.12
CA HIS A 14 13.27 -23.71 -11.32
C HIS A 14 12.02 -23.54 -12.18
N THR A 15 10.97 -24.29 -11.88
CA THR A 15 9.67 -24.09 -12.51
C THR A 15 9.18 -22.70 -12.08
N PRO A 16 8.81 -21.78 -12.99
CA PRO A 16 8.43 -20.39 -12.65
C PRO A 16 7.27 -20.26 -11.65
N THR A 17 6.53 -21.34 -11.42
CA THR A 17 5.38 -21.45 -10.51
C THR A 17 5.76 -21.89 -9.09
N ASP A 18 7.00 -22.31 -8.84
CA ASP A 18 7.46 -22.77 -7.53
C ASP A 18 8.10 -21.58 -6.79
N ALA A 19 7.25 -20.68 -6.30
CA ALA A 19 7.64 -19.48 -5.54
C ALA A 19 7.13 -19.60 -4.09
N PRO A 20 7.72 -20.49 -3.25
CA PRO A 20 7.28 -20.69 -1.87
C PRO A 20 7.34 -19.42 -1.01
N GLU A 21 8.22 -18.49 -1.37
CA GLU A 21 8.33 -17.17 -0.77
C GLU A 21 7.07 -16.31 -0.96
N LEU A 22 6.35 -16.51 -2.06
CA LEU A 22 5.13 -15.77 -2.43
C LEU A 22 3.89 -16.40 -1.77
N ASN A 23 3.87 -16.36 -0.44
CA ASN A 23 2.75 -16.82 0.39
C ASN A 23 1.89 -15.67 0.93
N ARG A 24 0.69 -16.00 1.42
CA ARG A 24 -0.28 -15.01 1.92
C ARG A 24 0.30 -14.08 2.99
N THR A 25 1.05 -14.60 3.96
CA THR A 25 1.57 -13.80 5.08
C THR A 25 2.57 -12.76 4.58
N VAL A 26 3.48 -13.16 3.70
CA VAL A 26 4.49 -12.26 3.12
C VAL A 26 3.81 -11.23 2.21
N TRP A 27 2.88 -11.68 1.36
CA TRP A 27 2.10 -10.82 0.47
C TRP A 27 1.29 -9.76 1.23
N ASP A 28 0.56 -10.15 2.28
CA ASP A 28 -0.26 -9.23 3.09
C ASP A 28 0.60 -8.19 3.79
N ARG A 29 1.80 -8.60 4.25
CA ARG A 29 2.77 -7.69 4.89
C ARG A 29 3.37 -6.70 3.89
N ALA A 30 3.79 -7.16 2.71
CA ALA A 30 4.32 -6.31 1.65
C ALA A 30 3.24 -5.32 1.18
N SER A 31 2.03 -5.82 0.93
CA SER A 31 0.89 -5.03 0.46
C SER A 31 0.48 -3.94 1.45
N ALA A 32 0.37 -4.26 2.74
CA ALA A 32 0.05 -3.26 3.77
C ALA A 32 1.13 -2.16 3.87
N ARG A 33 2.41 -2.52 3.75
CA ARG A 33 3.52 -1.56 3.79
C ARG A 33 3.55 -0.66 2.56
N LEU A 34 3.34 -1.23 1.38
CA LEU A 34 3.26 -0.46 0.15
C LEU A 34 2.09 0.51 0.21
N LEU A 35 0.91 0.05 0.65
CA LEU A 35 -0.25 0.93 0.82
C LEU A 35 0.03 2.07 1.81
N ALA A 36 0.63 1.78 2.97
CA ALA A 36 1.00 2.81 3.93
C ALA A 36 1.97 3.84 3.34
N LYS A 37 2.95 3.37 2.56
CA LYS A 37 3.86 4.25 1.83
C LYS A 37 3.09 5.12 0.83
N MET A 38 2.24 4.53 0.00
CA MET A 38 1.44 5.27 -0.98
C MET A 38 0.59 6.36 -0.33
N LEU A 39 -0.13 6.04 0.75
CA LEU A 39 -0.91 7.04 1.48
C LEU A 39 -0.03 8.16 2.04
N GLY A 40 1.16 7.83 2.56
CA GLY A 40 2.10 8.82 3.09
C GLY A 40 2.69 9.72 2.00
N GLU A 41 3.18 9.14 0.90
CA GLU A 41 3.79 9.90 -0.20
C GLU A 41 2.74 10.72 -0.96
N PHE A 42 1.56 10.17 -1.24
CA PHE A 42 0.49 10.93 -1.89
C PHE A 42 -0.02 12.09 -1.02
N ALA A 43 -0.04 11.92 0.30
CA ALA A 43 -0.38 13.01 1.21
C ALA A 43 0.74 14.05 1.37
N TYR A 44 1.99 13.66 1.11
CA TYR A 44 3.13 14.58 1.09
C TYR A 44 3.16 15.41 -0.19
N GLU A 45 2.88 14.78 -1.33
CA GLU A 45 2.80 15.42 -2.67
C GLU A 45 1.45 16.11 -2.93
N GLU A 46 0.58 16.22 -1.93
CA GLU A 46 -0.75 16.84 -2.03
C GLU A 46 -1.67 16.20 -3.08
N VAL A 47 -1.41 14.95 -3.47
CA VAL A 47 -2.26 14.13 -4.35
C VAL A 47 -3.53 13.68 -3.61
N ILE A 48 -3.41 13.45 -2.30
CA ILE A 48 -4.56 13.24 -1.42
C ILE A 48 -4.45 14.18 -0.22
N GLU A 49 -5.59 14.51 0.38
CA GLU A 49 -5.65 15.35 1.57
C GLU A 49 -6.30 14.57 2.73
N PRO A 50 -5.52 13.84 3.55
CA PRO A 50 -6.07 13.15 4.70
C PRO A 50 -6.58 14.14 5.75
N LEU A 51 -7.85 14.02 6.12
CA LEU A 51 -8.48 14.86 7.12
C LEU A 51 -8.37 14.22 8.52
N PRO A 52 -8.10 15.00 9.58
CA PRO A 52 -8.10 14.47 10.94
C PRO A 52 -9.51 13.99 11.33
N ARG A 53 -9.59 12.84 12.01
CA ARG A 53 -10.87 12.25 12.45
C ARG A 53 -11.40 12.83 13.76
N THR A 54 -10.50 13.26 14.64
CA THR A 54 -10.84 13.94 15.89
C THR A 54 -10.26 15.35 15.87
N GLY A 55 -10.88 16.27 16.62
CA GLY A 55 -10.41 17.65 16.76
C GLY A 55 -9.04 17.79 17.45
N ASP A 56 -8.40 16.69 17.85
CA ASP A 56 -7.09 16.65 18.52
C ASP A 56 -5.90 16.80 17.54
N GLY A 57 -6.13 17.51 16.44
CA GLY A 57 -5.14 17.79 15.39
C GLY A 57 -4.05 18.78 15.81
N ALA A 58 -3.27 18.44 16.85
CA ALA A 58 -2.12 19.23 17.28
C ALA A 58 -0.93 18.40 17.80
N GLY A 59 -1.03 17.06 17.81
CA GLY A 59 0.09 16.17 18.13
C GLY A 59 0.91 15.79 16.89
N PRO A 60 2.16 15.31 17.04
CA PRO A 60 2.95 14.79 15.93
C PRO A 60 2.32 13.54 15.30
N SER A 61 1.39 12.87 16.00
CA SER A 61 0.65 11.70 15.54
C SER A 61 -0.85 11.93 15.66
N GLY A 62 -1.65 11.38 14.75
CA GLY A 62 -3.11 11.50 14.76
C GLY A 62 -3.83 10.42 13.96
N ASP A 63 -5.15 10.34 14.14
CA ASP A 63 -6.06 9.53 13.33
C ASP A 63 -6.55 10.36 12.13
N TYR A 64 -6.38 9.82 10.93
CA TYR A 64 -6.72 10.49 9.67
C TYR A 64 -7.68 9.65 8.83
N ALA A 65 -8.36 10.30 7.89
CA ALA A 65 -9.27 9.69 6.96
C ALA A 65 -9.09 10.24 5.54
N VAL A 66 -9.25 9.37 4.54
CA VAL A 66 -9.38 9.75 3.12
C VAL A 66 -10.58 9.04 2.51
N ARG A 67 -11.38 9.78 1.75
CA ARG A 67 -12.58 9.25 1.09
C ARG A 67 -12.25 8.76 -0.31
N LEU A 68 -12.72 7.56 -0.66
CA LEU A 68 -12.58 6.97 -1.99
C LEU A 68 -13.77 7.33 -2.89
N ASP A 69 -13.62 7.11 -4.19
CA ASP A 69 -14.62 7.52 -5.21
C ASP A 69 -15.94 6.78 -5.06
N ASP A 70 -15.89 5.53 -4.57
CA ASP A 70 -17.06 4.68 -4.39
C ASP A 70 -17.78 4.92 -3.05
N GLY A 71 -17.32 5.91 -2.30
CA GLY A 71 -17.91 6.26 -1.03
C GLY A 71 -17.53 5.35 0.14
N ALA A 72 -16.44 4.58 0.04
CA ALA A 72 -15.75 4.10 1.24
C ALA A 72 -14.82 5.15 1.82
N THR A 73 -14.48 5.01 3.10
CA THR A 73 -13.45 5.85 3.75
C THR A 73 -12.35 4.96 4.29
N LEU A 74 -11.11 5.27 3.93
CA LEU A 74 -9.94 4.68 4.57
C LEU A 74 -9.56 5.51 5.78
N VAL A 75 -9.37 4.86 6.92
CA VAL A 75 -8.94 5.49 8.17
C VAL A 75 -7.64 4.85 8.63
N PHE A 76 -6.73 5.67 9.16
CA PHE A 76 -5.39 5.21 9.53
C PHE A 76 -4.73 6.16 10.53
N ARG A 77 -3.75 5.65 11.27
CA ARG A 77 -2.86 6.47 12.09
C ARG A 77 -1.65 6.89 11.29
N ALA A 78 -1.27 8.15 11.44
CA ALA A 78 -0.05 8.65 10.84
C ALA A 78 0.70 9.58 11.79
N ARG A 79 2.01 9.67 11.59
CA ARG A 79 2.89 10.65 12.23
C ARG A 79 3.40 11.65 11.20
N ARG A 80 3.33 12.95 11.51
CA ARG A 80 3.90 14.03 10.70
C ARG A 80 5.39 14.20 11.02
N GLY A 81 6.20 14.30 9.98
CA GLY A 81 7.65 14.57 10.05
C GLY A 81 7.95 16.08 9.93
N VAL A 82 9.17 16.47 10.32
CA VAL A 82 9.62 17.87 10.34
C VAL A 82 9.67 18.52 8.95
N TYR A 83 9.82 17.74 7.89
CA TYR A 83 9.78 18.19 6.50
C TYR A 83 8.39 18.00 5.87
N GLY A 84 7.33 17.98 6.68
CA GLY A 84 5.97 17.79 6.17
C GLY A 84 5.60 16.35 5.80
N GLY A 85 6.57 15.44 5.72
CA GLY A 85 6.36 14.02 5.38
C GLY A 85 5.39 13.29 6.30
N TRP A 86 4.74 12.27 5.76
CA TRP A 86 3.78 11.44 6.47
C TRP A 86 4.33 10.03 6.68
N ARG A 87 4.19 9.51 7.90
CA ARG A 87 4.47 8.09 8.19
C ARG A 87 3.20 7.42 8.67
N VAL A 88 2.53 6.71 7.76
CA VAL A 88 1.32 5.92 8.05
C VAL A 88 1.69 4.59 8.70
N ASP A 89 0.95 4.17 9.72
CA ASP A 89 1.10 2.84 10.32
C ASP A 89 0.27 1.80 9.54
N PRO A 90 0.90 0.84 8.83
CA PRO A 90 0.21 -0.15 8.01
C PRO A 90 -0.75 -1.06 8.79
N ALA A 91 -0.54 -1.26 10.10
CA ALA A 91 -1.41 -2.11 10.91
C ALA A 91 -2.77 -1.44 11.23
N THR A 92 -2.85 -0.13 11.05
CA THR A 92 -4.00 0.69 11.43
C THR A 92 -4.92 1.05 10.27
N ILE A 93 -4.55 0.70 9.03
CA ILE A 93 -5.33 1.04 7.85
C ILE A 93 -6.60 0.19 7.82
N ARG A 94 -7.74 0.85 7.98
CA ARG A 94 -9.07 0.24 7.95
C ARG A 94 -9.94 0.89 6.91
N GLU A 95 -10.84 0.10 6.34
CA GLU A 95 -11.94 0.59 5.53
C GLU A 95 -13.22 0.64 6.36
N VAL A 96 -13.91 1.78 6.29
CA VAL A 96 -15.24 1.99 6.88
C VAL A 96 -16.24 2.22 5.75
N THR A 97 -17.33 1.45 5.76
CA THR A 97 -18.43 1.53 4.79
C THR A 97 -19.74 1.86 5.50
N GLY A 98 -20.53 2.80 4.98
CA GLY A 98 -21.86 3.16 5.49
C GLY A 98 -21.94 4.51 6.21
N GLU A 99 -23.17 4.92 6.57
CA GLU A 99 -23.44 6.15 7.33
C GLU A 99 -23.13 5.92 8.81
N GLY A 100 -21.93 6.30 9.20
CA GLY A 100 -21.43 6.12 10.55
C GLY A 100 -19.92 6.04 10.48
N LEU A 101 -19.27 7.21 10.43
CA LEU A 101 -17.82 7.31 10.60
C LEU A 101 -17.50 7.03 12.07
N GLY A 102 -17.82 5.83 12.56
CA GLY A 102 -17.81 5.46 13.98
C GLY A 102 -16.55 5.97 14.64
N ASP A 103 -16.68 6.67 15.78
CA ASP A 103 -15.67 7.63 16.29
C ASP A 103 -14.26 7.05 16.47
N ARG A 104 -14.07 5.72 16.37
CA ARG A 104 -12.78 5.05 16.52
C ARG A 104 -12.24 4.54 15.17
N ALA A 105 -10.91 4.59 15.02
CA ALA A 105 -10.19 4.00 13.89
C ALA A 105 -10.33 2.46 13.79
N GLU A 106 -10.86 1.82 14.84
CA GLU A 106 -10.92 0.36 14.96
C GLU A 106 -12.22 -0.26 14.42
N ASP A 107 -13.22 0.56 14.11
CA ASP A 107 -14.58 0.10 13.73
C ASP A 107 -14.67 -0.40 12.27
N GLY A 108 -13.56 -0.40 11.52
CA GLY A 108 -13.49 -0.80 10.10
C GLY A 108 -12.79 -2.13 9.82
N ALA A 109 -13.06 -2.70 8.65
CA ALA A 109 -12.38 -3.90 8.17
C ALA A 109 -10.91 -3.60 7.84
N PRO A 110 -9.93 -4.49 8.13
CA PRO A 110 -8.55 -4.31 7.69
C PRO A 110 -8.47 -4.09 6.18
N PHE A 111 -7.73 -3.07 5.76
CA PHE A 111 -7.53 -2.77 4.35
C PHE A 111 -6.03 -2.78 4.04
N ARG A 112 -5.59 -3.74 3.23
CA ARG A 112 -4.17 -4.03 2.99
C ARG A 112 -3.83 -4.18 1.50
N ASP A 113 -4.69 -3.68 0.62
CA ASP A 113 -4.58 -3.90 -0.83
C ASP A 113 -4.32 -2.57 -1.58
N PRO A 114 -3.07 -2.29 -1.97
CA PRO A 114 -2.71 -1.08 -2.69
C PRO A 114 -3.30 -1.02 -4.10
N LEU A 115 -3.53 -2.16 -4.77
CA LEU A 115 -4.11 -2.19 -6.11
C LEU A 115 -5.61 -1.86 -6.05
N ARG A 116 -6.31 -2.39 -5.05
CA ARG A 116 -7.70 -2.01 -4.76
C ARG A 116 -7.82 -0.53 -4.40
N PHE A 117 -6.84 0.05 -3.68
CA PHE A 117 -6.81 1.49 -3.41
C PHE A 117 -6.73 2.31 -4.72
N LEU A 118 -5.82 1.97 -5.63
CA LEU A 118 -5.72 2.64 -6.93
C LEU A 118 -7.00 2.53 -7.76
N ALA A 119 -7.60 1.35 -7.79
CA ALA A 119 -8.81 1.12 -8.57
C ALA A 119 -10.02 1.91 -8.04
N ARG A 120 -10.15 2.02 -6.71
CA ARG A 120 -11.30 2.66 -6.04
C ARG A 120 -11.11 4.15 -5.79
N GLY A 121 -9.88 4.66 -5.86
CA GLY A 121 -9.54 6.08 -5.77
C GLY A 121 -9.05 6.66 -7.10
N ARG A 122 -9.36 6.04 -8.24
CA ARG A 122 -8.86 6.49 -9.55
C ARG A 122 -9.15 7.98 -9.82
N GLY A 123 -10.38 8.42 -9.53
CA GLY A 123 -10.83 9.80 -9.64
C GLY A 123 -10.14 10.72 -8.64
N LEU A 124 -10.11 10.34 -7.35
CA LEU A 124 -9.35 11.00 -6.30
C LEU A 124 -7.89 11.24 -6.71
N LEU A 125 -7.24 10.24 -7.30
CA LEU A 125 -5.83 10.27 -7.69
C LEU A 125 -5.59 10.91 -9.08
N GLY A 126 -6.65 11.36 -9.77
CA GLY A 126 -6.53 11.98 -11.09
C GLY A 126 -6.01 11.05 -12.19
N LEU A 127 -6.16 9.73 -12.04
CA LEU A 127 -5.58 8.75 -12.96
C LEU A 127 -6.54 8.44 -14.13
N ASP A 128 -6.08 8.56 -15.36
CA ASP A 128 -6.83 8.00 -16.50
C ASP A 128 -6.69 6.47 -16.58
N GLY A 129 -7.45 5.84 -17.47
CA GLY A 129 -7.47 4.38 -17.59
C GLY A 129 -6.11 3.78 -18.02
N ALA A 130 -5.38 4.46 -18.90
CA ALA A 130 -4.08 3.99 -19.37
C ALA A 130 -3.02 4.10 -18.27
N THR A 131 -2.97 5.23 -17.58
CA THR A 131 -2.04 5.50 -16.46
C THR A 131 -2.30 4.54 -15.32
N LEU A 132 -3.56 4.30 -14.95
CA LEU A 132 -3.93 3.31 -13.94
C LEU A 132 -3.41 1.91 -14.32
N ALA A 133 -3.62 1.48 -15.56
CA ALA A 133 -3.17 0.17 -16.01
C ALA A 133 -1.64 0.01 -15.96
N HIS A 134 -0.89 1.04 -16.36
CA HIS A 134 0.56 1.05 -16.25
C HIS A 134 1.01 1.00 -14.79
N LEU A 135 0.39 1.80 -13.92
CA LEU A 135 0.72 1.83 -12.50
C LEU A 135 0.41 0.50 -11.80
N ILE A 136 -0.71 -0.15 -12.12
CA ILE A 136 -1.03 -1.49 -11.60
C ILE A 136 0.05 -2.49 -11.99
N ARG A 137 0.51 -2.47 -13.26
CA ARG A 137 1.58 -3.36 -13.73
C ARG A 137 2.87 -3.14 -12.95
N GLU A 138 3.27 -1.88 -12.79
CA GLU A 138 4.51 -1.51 -12.07
C GLU A 138 4.44 -1.88 -10.59
N LEU A 139 3.35 -1.52 -9.90
CA LEU A 139 3.18 -1.86 -8.48
C LEU A 139 3.07 -3.36 -8.25
N THR A 140 2.48 -4.11 -9.17
CA THR A 140 2.44 -5.58 -9.07
C THR A 140 3.85 -6.15 -9.15
N ALA A 141 4.72 -5.60 -10.02
CA ALA A 141 6.12 -6.00 -10.09
C ALA A 141 6.89 -5.62 -8.80
N THR A 142 6.63 -4.43 -8.24
CA THR A 142 7.19 -4.01 -6.95
C THR A 142 6.75 -4.94 -5.81
N LEU A 143 5.45 -5.26 -5.71
CA LEU A 143 4.93 -6.17 -4.70
C LEU A 143 5.51 -7.58 -4.82
N ALA A 144 5.60 -8.09 -6.04
CA ALA A 144 6.20 -9.40 -6.28
C ALA A 144 7.69 -9.43 -5.88
N ALA A 145 8.42 -8.33 -6.06
CA ALA A 145 9.80 -8.21 -5.60
C ALA A 145 9.89 -8.10 -4.06
N ASP A 146 9.03 -7.31 -3.43
CA ASP A 146 8.98 -7.12 -1.97
C ASP A 146 8.48 -8.35 -1.21
N ALA A 147 7.76 -9.24 -1.90
CA ALA A 147 7.23 -10.49 -1.36
C ALA A 147 8.16 -11.70 -1.54
N ARG A 148 9.37 -11.49 -2.05
CA ARG A 148 10.40 -12.53 -2.22
C ARG A 148 11.47 -12.49 -1.13
#